data_AF-A0AAP4F4K0-F1
#
_entry.id   AF-A0AAP4F4K0-F1
#
_cell.length_a   1.000
_cell.length_b   1.000
_cell.length_c   1.000
_cell.angle_alpha   90.00
_cell.angle_beta   90.00
_cell.angle_gamma   90.00
#
_symmetry.space_group_name_H-M   'P 1'
#
loop_
_entity.id
_entity.type
_entity.pdbx_description
1 polymer ?
#
loop_
_entity_poly.entity_id
_entity_poly.type
_entity_poly.pdbx_seq_one_letter_code
_entity_poly.pdbx_strand_id
1 'polypeptide(L)'
;MLKINKAITAVVAAFSLGLANTSVAAAQQVGREEMALIATVDDAETQVLQQGFSESVDVARPSMAKTTNEGVVGFTGFGEISVSFGDSVQLEDVVQTEYATDTKAGAVARASGEVGTLMQAEEVAKHEDFVEVEWNISMPDGVETVAFNDGSIGFRLDTGDGVSAISETVISAPWAVDEGGNLLDTWYEISEDGSSLKQVVNTQEVEGEIVLDPRVTYGRGVYYNWYGGELRALKAAGTGSLALAVGYGCAKVGNLRHPAIVAIAGLLCLTAGSTVALWSLKTALDNLRNINDGTCYQWKVGSNEIKTVSARGNCSP
;
A
#
# COMPACT_ATOMS: atom_id res chain seq x y z
N MET A 1 16.19 -68.43 -59.48
CA MET A 1 15.14 -67.46 -59.86
C MET A 1 14.25 -67.21 -58.64
N LEU A 2 13.81 -65.96 -58.49
CA LEU A 2 12.99 -65.36 -57.43
C LEU A 2 13.59 -65.15 -56.03
N LYS A 3 13.96 -63.88 -55.80
CA LYS A 3 14.12 -63.18 -54.51
C LYS A 3 12.75 -62.96 -53.87
N ILE A 4 12.62 -63.10 -52.55
CA ILE A 4 11.73 -62.26 -51.72
C ILE A 4 12.40 -61.98 -50.36
N ASN A 5 12.39 -60.69 -50.01
CA ASN A 5 12.90 -60.00 -48.83
C ASN A 5 12.39 -60.53 -47.48
N LYS A 6 13.20 -60.34 -46.43
CA LYS A 6 12.80 -59.67 -45.17
C LYS A 6 14.02 -59.45 -44.27
N ALA A 7 14.69 -58.33 -44.49
CA ALA A 7 15.46 -57.63 -43.47
C ALA A 7 14.72 -56.33 -43.15
N ILE A 8 14.96 -55.80 -41.95
CA ILE A 8 14.39 -54.58 -41.35
C ILE A 8 13.13 -54.86 -40.53
N THR A 9 13.29 -54.95 -39.20
CA THR A 9 12.63 -54.07 -38.21
C THR A 9 13.17 -54.45 -36.81
N ALA A 10 14.09 -53.66 -36.25
CA ALA A 10 14.33 -53.55 -34.79
C ALA A 10 15.37 -52.45 -34.51
N VAL A 11 15.06 -51.20 -34.83
CA VAL A 11 15.68 -50.04 -34.18
C VAL A 11 14.57 -49.03 -34.00
N VAL A 12 14.22 -48.74 -32.75
CA VAL A 12 13.76 -47.47 -32.15
C VAL A 12 13.00 -47.85 -30.87
N ALA A 13 13.75 -48.05 -29.78
CA ALA A 13 13.22 -48.04 -28.43
C ALA A 13 14.35 -47.66 -27.46
N ALA A 14 14.95 -46.48 -27.67
CA ALA A 14 15.95 -45.93 -26.75
C ALA A 14 16.11 -44.42 -26.92
N PHE A 15 15.03 -43.62 -26.99
CA PHE A 15 15.16 -42.16 -27.02
C PHE A 15 13.97 -41.37 -26.44
N SER A 16 13.20 -41.96 -25.51
CA SER A 16 12.04 -41.28 -24.89
C SER A 16 12.02 -41.25 -23.36
N LEU A 17 13.10 -41.66 -22.67
CA LEU A 17 13.17 -41.63 -21.20
C LEU A 17 14.08 -40.51 -20.63
N GLY A 18 14.74 -39.72 -21.48
CA GLY A 18 15.66 -38.67 -21.04
C GLY A 18 15.04 -37.29 -20.80
N LEU A 19 13.84 -37.02 -21.34
CA LEU A 19 13.23 -35.68 -21.34
C LEU A 19 12.11 -35.49 -20.31
N ALA A 20 11.64 -36.57 -19.66
CA ALA A 20 10.62 -36.49 -18.62
C ALA A 20 11.21 -36.26 -17.22
N ASN A 21 12.46 -36.66 -16.98
CA ASN A 21 13.11 -36.50 -15.68
C ASN A 21 13.71 -35.10 -15.48
N THR A 22 14.07 -34.41 -16.56
CA THR A 22 14.65 -33.06 -16.49
C THR A 22 13.62 -32.00 -16.14
N SER A 23 12.40 -32.11 -16.67
CA SER A 23 11.32 -31.16 -16.36
C SER A 23 10.80 -31.30 -14.93
N VAL A 24 10.73 -32.52 -14.39
CA VAL A 24 10.34 -32.76 -12.99
C VAL A 24 11.42 -32.26 -12.03
N ALA A 25 12.71 -32.51 -12.32
CA ALA A 25 13.80 -32.02 -11.50
C ALA A 25 13.91 -30.48 -11.51
N ALA A 26 13.73 -29.85 -12.68
CA ALA A 26 13.72 -28.39 -12.79
C ALA A 26 12.52 -27.77 -12.04
N ALA A 27 11.31 -28.31 -12.19
CA ALA A 27 10.13 -27.84 -11.45
C ALA A 27 10.28 -28.05 -9.93
N GLN A 28 10.89 -29.15 -9.50
CA GLN A 28 11.14 -29.43 -8.09
C GLN A 28 12.27 -28.56 -7.49
N GLN A 29 13.21 -28.11 -8.31
CA GLN A 29 14.25 -27.16 -7.90
C GLN A 29 13.68 -25.75 -7.78
N VAL A 30 12.92 -25.28 -8.77
CA VAL A 30 12.24 -23.96 -8.73
C VAL A 30 11.34 -23.86 -7.50
N GLY A 31 10.51 -24.87 -7.24
CA GLY A 31 9.66 -24.88 -6.04
C GLY A 31 10.43 -24.98 -4.71
N ARG A 32 11.71 -25.39 -4.72
CA ARG A 32 12.56 -25.36 -3.50
C ARG A 32 13.14 -23.97 -3.27
N GLU A 33 13.64 -23.34 -4.33
CA GLU A 33 14.22 -21.99 -4.29
C GLU A 33 13.16 -20.96 -3.88
N GLU A 34 11.95 -21.08 -4.42
CA GLU A 34 10.80 -20.26 -4.05
C GLU A 34 10.44 -20.41 -2.55
N MET A 35 10.31 -21.65 -2.06
CA MET A 35 10.01 -21.89 -0.65
C MET A 35 11.11 -21.41 0.30
N ALA A 36 12.37 -21.42 -0.16
CA ALA A 36 13.49 -20.89 0.62
C ALA A 36 13.41 -19.36 0.71
N LEU A 37 13.17 -18.68 -0.42
CA LEU A 37 12.99 -17.22 -0.46
C LEU A 37 11.83 -16.77 0.43
N ILE A 38 10.66 -17.42 0.33
CA ILE A 38 9.50 -17.10 1.18
C ILE A 38 9.85 -17.28 2.67
N ALA A 39 10.60 -18.33 3.02
CA ALA A 39 10.99 -18.57 4.41
C ALA A 39 11.96 -17.50 4.95
N THR A 40 12.95 -17.08 4.15
CA THR A 40 13.86 -15.97 4.50
C THR A 40 13.08 -14.70 4.79
N VAL A 41 12.14 -14.38 3.90
CA VAL A 41 11.34 -13.16 3.95
C VAL A 41 10.36 -13.15 5.15
N ASP A 42 9.72 -14.29 5.45
CA ASP A 42 8.81 -14.41 6.62
C ASP A 42 9.57 -14.35 7.96
N ASP A 43 10.81 -14.85 8.01
CA ASP A 43 11.68 -14.73 9.19
C ASP A 43 12.09 -13.26 9.41
N ALA A 44 12.50 -12.56 8.36
CA ALA A 44 12.83 -11.13 8.40
C ALA A 44 11.64 -10.29 8.92
N GLU A 45 10.44 -10.48 8.37
CA GLU A 45 9.22 -9.79 8.83
C GLU A 45 8.94 -10.09 10.31
N THR A 46 9.07 -11.35 10.73
CA THR A 46 8.85 -11.78 12.11
C THR A 46 9.81 -11.09 13.08
N GLN A 47 11.07 -10.95 12.73
CA GLN A 47 12.07 -10.30 13.57
C GLN A 47 11.80 -8.80 13.73
N VAL A 48 11.42 -8.11 12.65
CA VAL A 48 11.06 -6.67 12.68
C VAL A 48 9.82 -6.45 13.56
N LEU A 49 8.82 -7.33 13.46
CA LEU A 49 7.63 -7.32 14.32
C LEU A 49 7.98 -7.50 15.81
N GLN A 50 8.89 -8.43 16.14
CA GLN A 50 9.33 -8.67 17.52
C GLN A 50 10.08 -7.47 18.12
N GLN A 51 10.79 -6.71 17.27
CA GLN A 51 11.52 -5.51 17.67
C GLN A 51 10.62 -4.26 17.72
N GLY A 52 9.37 -4.35 17.27
CA GLY A 52 8.38 -3.27 17.34
C GLY A 52 8.50 -2.20 16.25
N PHE A 53 9.21 -2.50 15.16
CA PHE A 53 9.41 -1.55 14.05
C PHE A 53 8.28 -1.58 13.02
N SER A 54 7.46 -2.63 13.03
CA SER A 54 6.23 -2.71 12.27
C SER A 54 5.08 -2.92 13.25
N GLU A 55 4.27 -1.90 13.48
CA GLU A 55 3.03 -2.06 14.26
C GLU A 55 1.89 -2.44 13.33
N SER A 56 1.08 -3.42 13.73
CA SER A 56 -0.20 -3.68 13.07
C SER A 56 -1.12 -2.48 13.32
N VAL A 57 -1.40 -1.71 12.28
CA VAL A 57 -2.35 -0.59 12.37
C VAL A 57 -3.77 -1.15 12.40
N ASP A 58 -4.49 -0.93 13.50
CA ASP A 58 -5.90 -1.32 13.63
C ASP A 58 -6.77 -0.49 12.67
N VAL A 59 -7.20 -1.11 11.56
CA VAL A 59 -8.12 -0.48 10.61
C VAL A 59 -9.56 -0.80 10.98
N ALA A 60 -10.40 0.23 11.11
CA ALA A 60 -11.79 0.04 11.54
C ALA A 60 -12.66 -0.74 10.53
N ARG A 61 -12.31 -0.73 9.23
CA ARG A 61 -12.94 -1.51 8.16
C ARG A 61 -11.91 -1.79 7.06
N PRO A 62 -11.36 -3.00 6.94
CA PRO A 62 -10.28 -3.28 6.01
C PRO A 62 -10.74 -3.28 4.55
N SER A 63 -9.87 -2.83 3.66
CA SER A 63 -9.91 -3.15 2.24
C SER A 63 -9.00 -4.36 2.05
N MET A 64 -9.49 -5.43 1.42
CA MET A 64 -8.63 -6.56 1.12
C MET A 64 -7.50 -6.13 0.18
N ALA A 65 -6.26 -6.30 0.63
CA ALA A 65 -5.10 -6.26 -0.24
C ALA A 65 -5.15 -7.45 -1.20
N LYS A 66 -4.59 -7.26 -2.39
CA LYS A 66 -4.41 -8.31 -3.39
C LYS A 66 -3.00 -8.22 -3.95
N THR A 67 -2.39 -9.36 -4.21
CA THR A 67 -1.20 -9.44 -5.04
C THR A 67 -1.58 -9.27 -6.52
N THR A 68 -0.68 -8.68 -7.29
CA THR A 68 -0.72 -8.60 -8.75
C THR A 68 0.59 -9.17 -9.31
N ASN A 69 0.74 -9.16 -10.63
CA ASN A 69 2.01 -9.49 -11.29
C ASN A 69 3.10 -8.42 -11.10
N GLU A 70 2.77 -7.27 -10.49
CA GLU A 70 3.67 -6.12 -10.33
C GLU A 70 3.90 -5.77 -8.85
N GLY A 71 3.03 -6.20 -7.93
CA GLY A 71 3.16 -5.90 -6.51
C GLY A 71 1.88 -6.16 -5.74
N VAL A 72 1.43 -5.16 -4.96
CA VAL A 72 0.21 -5.25 -4.17
C VAL A 72 -0.72 -4.05 -4.43
N VAL A 73 -2.02 -4.30 -4.34
CA VAL A 73 -3.06 -3.31 -4.61
C VAL A 73 -4.19 -3.41 -3.59
N GLY A 74 -4.80 -2.28 -3.26
CA GLY A 74 -5.99 -2.22 -2.42
C GLY A 74 -6.91 -1.04 -2.77
N PHE A 75 -8.20 -1.24 -2.55
CA PHE A 75 -9.21 -0.21 -2.82
C PHE A 75 -9.46 0.65 -1.59
N THR A 76 -8.98 1.88 -1.64
CA THR A 76 -9.00 2.82 -0.53
C THR A 76 -10.22 3.73 -0.58
N GLY A 77 -10.36 4.60 0.42
CA GLY A 77 -11.31 5.69 0.36
C GLY A 77 -11.02 6.72 -0.73
N PHE A 78 -9.85 6.74 -1.36
CA PHE A 78 -9.54 7.65 -2.49
C PHE A 78 -9.67 6.99 -3.86
N GLY A 79 -9.85 5.68 -3.90
CA GLY A 79 -9.74 4.87 -5.11
C GLY A 79 -8.68 3.80 -4.95
N GLU A 80 -8.29 3.17 -6.05
CA GLU A 80 -7.25 2.16 -6.05
C GLU A 80 -5.88 2.80 -5.82
N ILE A 81 -5.14 2.28 -4.83
CA ILE A 81 -3.73 2.61 -4.61
C ILE A 81 -2.96 1.31 -4.75
N SER A 82 -1.86 1.34 -5.49
CA SER A 82 -0.96 0.19 -5.63
C SER A 82 0.47 0.59 -5.35
N VAL A 83 1.22 -0.33 -4.77
CA VAL A 83 2.67 -0.28 -4.66
C VAL A 83 3.22 -1.47 -5.43
N SER A 84 4.15 -1.20 -6.34
CA SER A 84 4.77 -2.20 -7.20
C SER A 84 6.29 -2.13 -7.14
N PHE A 85 6.92 -3.24 -7.50
CA PHE A 85 8.36 -3.28 -7.74
C PHE A 85 8.74 -2.40 -8.94
N GLY A 86 10.02 -2.07 -9.06
CA GLY A 86 10.59 -1.50 -10.29
C GLY A 86 10.47 -2.45 -11.50
N ASP A 87 10.66 -1.91 -12.71
CA ASP A 87 10.46 -2.60 -13.99
C ASP A 87 11.24 -3.93 -14.15
N SER A 88 12.28 -4.14 -13.35
CA SER A 88 13.14 -5.31 -13.38
C SER A 88 12.55 -6.57 -12.75
N VAL A 89 11.49 -6.44 -11.94
CA VAL A 89 10.87 -7.55 -11.22
C VAL A 89 9.63 -8.04 -11.97
N GLN A 90 9.50 -9.35 -12.14
CA GLN A 90 8.35 -9.99 -12.81
C GLN A 90 7.80 -11.09 -11.93
N LEU A 91 6.77 -10.78 -11.15
CA LEU A 91 6.20 -11.74 -10.21
C LEU A 91 5.48 -12.87 -10.95
N GLU A 92 5.85 -14.10 -10.62
CA GLU A 92 5.15 -15.29 -11.06
C GLU A 92 4.05 -15.63 -10.03
N ASP A 93 2.82 -15.82 -10.54
CA ASP A 93 1.64 -16.16 -9.74
C ASP A 93 1.64 -17.67 -9.46
N VAL A 94 2.02 -18.05 -8.24
CA VAL A 94 1.91 -19.44 -7.79
C VAL A 94 0.49 -19.65 -7.32
N VAL A 95 -0.34 -20.01 -8.30
CA VAL A 95 -1.74 -20.42 -8.21
C VAL A 95 -1.94 -21.35 -6.98
N GLN A 96 -2.19 -20.77 -5.80
CA GLN A 96 -2.70 -21.30 -4.51
C GLN A 96 -2.06 -20.76 -3.20
N THR A 97 -1.28 -19.67 -3.18
CA THR A 97 -0.81 -19.09 -1.90
C THR A 97 -1.08 -17.58 -1.76
N GLU A 98 -0.91 -17.04 -0.55
CA GLU A 98 -0.97 -15.58 -0.25
C GLU A 98 0.21 -14.79 -0.88
N TYR A 99 1.06 -15.46 -1.67
CA TYR A 99 2.33 -14.96 -2.18
C TYR A 99 2.41 -14.97 -3.71
N ALA A 100 3.17 -14.02 -4.25
CA ALA A 100 3.69 -14.02 -5.62
C ALA A 100 5.19 -13.72 -5.57
N THR A 101 6.01 -14.38 -6.38
CA THR A 101 7.47 -14.33 -6.24
C THR A 101 8.19 -14.15 -7.57
N ASP A 102 9.34 -13.49 -7.56
CA ASP A 102 10.36 -13.56 -8.60
C ASP A 102 11.66 -14.05 -7.97
N THR A 103 11.95 -15.35 -8.10
CA THR A 103 13.13 -15.97 -7.48
C THR A 103 14.45 -15.47 -8.05
N LYS A 104 14.45 -14.89 -9.26
CA LYS A 104 15.68 -14.34 -9.86
C LYS A 104 16.00 -12.96 -9.32
N ALA A 105 14.96 -12.17 -9.05
CA ALA A 105 15.09 -10.83 -8.49
C ALA A 105 15.04 -10.84 -6.95
N GLY A 106 14.93 -12.01 -6.30
CA GLY A 106 14.81 -12.10 -4.84
C GLY A 106 13.53 -11.43 -4.30
N ALA A 107 12.49 -11.31 -5.12
CA ALA A 107 11.32 -10.50 -4.80
C ALA A 107 10.11 -11.34 -4.39
N VAL A 108 9.37 -10.86 -3.38
CA VAL A 108 8.15 -11.48 -2.86
C VAL A 108 7.09 -10.41 -2.62
N ALA A 109 5.91 -10.57 -3.22
CA ALA A 109 4.70 -9.87 -2.81
C ALA A 109 3.81 -10.80 -1.99
N ARG A 110 3.27 -10.30 -0.89
CA ARG A 110 2.31 -11.00 -0.04
C ARG A 110 1.08 -10.12 0.18
N ALA A 111 -0.10 -10.71 0.16
CA ALA A 111 -1.32 -10.02 0.60
C ALA A 111 -2.11 -10.90 1.58
N SER A 112 -2.37 -10.38 2.77
CA SER A 112 -3.21 -11.04 3.77
C SER A 112 -4.08 -10.01 4.49
N GLY A 113 -5.40 -10.22 4.48
CA GLY A 113 -6.35 -9.25 5.01
C GLY A 113 -6.18 -7.88 4.32
N GLU A 114 -5.99 -6.82 5.11
CA GLU A 114 -5.68 -5.46 4.65
C GLU A 114 -4.22 -5.18 4.36
N VAL A 115 -3.29 -6.10 4.64
CA VAL A 115 -1.86 -5.83 4.51
C VAL A 115 -1.37 -6.39 3.18
N GLY A 116 -0.73 -5.53 2.39
CA GLY A 116 0.10 -5.92 1.28
C GLY A 116 1.55 -5.64 1.63
N THR A 117 2.42 -6.63 1.50
CA THR A 117 3.86 -6.48 1.76
C THR A 117 4.62 -6.80 0.48
N LEU A 118 5.55 -5.93 0.09
CA LEU A 118 6.54 -6.20 -0.94
C LEU A 118 7.89 -6.30 -0.24
N MET A 119 8.64 -7.36 -0.52
CA MET A 119 9.96 -7.58 0.05
C MET A 119 10.92 -7.97 -1.07
N GLN A 120 12.15 -7.47 -1.00
CA GLN A 120 13.22 -7.80 -1.94
C GLN A 120 14.48 -8.17 -1.18
N ALA A 121 15.08 -9.29 -1.54
CA ALA A 121 16.38 -9.73 -1.07
C ALA A 121 17.47 -9.25 -2.03
N GLU A 122 18.47 -8.55 -1.51
CA GLU A 122 19.58 -7.99 -2.29
C GLU A 122 20.92 -8.48 -1.74
N GLU A 123 21.84 -8.83 -2.64
CA GLU A 123 23.21 -9.20 -2.25
C GLU A 123 24.08 -7.95 -2.15
N VAL A 124 24.51 -7.61 -0.94
CA VAL A 124 25.36 -6.45 -0.69
C VAL A 124 26.82 -6.84 -0.83
N ALA A 125 27.50 -6.19 -1.78
CA ALA A 125 28.93 -6.33 -1.93
C ALA A 125 29.68 -5.58 -0.82
N LYS A 126 30.81 -6.16 -0.40
CA LYS A 126 31.73 -5.53 0.57
C LYS A 126 32.14 -4.13 0.10
N HIS A 127 31.88 -3.13 0.94
CA HIS A 127 32.16 -1.70 0.74
C HIS A 127 31.14 -0.91 -0.11
N GLU A 128 29.93 -1.41 -0.31
CA GLU A 128 28.83 -0.53 -0.71
C GLU A 128 28.43 0.37 0.46
N ASP A 129 28.37 1.68 0.21
CA ASP A 129 27.94 2.63 1.24
C ASP A 129 26.42 2.58 1.45
N PHE A 130 25.68 2.43 0.35
CA PHE A 130 24.22 2.39 0.35
C PHE A 130 23.70 1.43 -0.72
N VAL A 131 22.58 0.77 -0.40
CA VAL A 131 21.72 0.10 -1.38
C VAL A 131 20.47 0.94 -1.58
N GLU A 132 20.08 1.13 -2.84
CA GLU A 132 18.91 1.89 -3.24
C GLU A 132 17.97 0.99 -4.05
N VAL A 133 16.73 0.84 -3.59
CA VAL A 133 15.68 0.10 -4.32
C VAL A 133 14.48 1.00 -4.54
N GLU A 134 13.94 0.96 -5.76
CA GLU A 134 12.81 1.79 -6.17
C GLU A 134 11.49 1.02 -6.17
N TRP A 135 10.47 1.67 -5.61
CA TRP A 135 9.09 1.20 -5.53
C TRP A 135 8.19 2.18 -6.28
N ASN A 136 7.37 1.65 -7.17
CA ASN A 136 6.42 2.43 -7.94
C ASN A 136 5.11 2.60 -7.15
N ILE A 137 4.54 3.79 -7.17
CA ILE A 137 3.27 4.12 -6.51
C ILE A 137 2.28 4.59 -7.58
N SER A 138 1.20 3.82 -7.76
CA SER A 138 0.06 4.24 -8.57
C SER A 138 -1.06 4.74 -7.66
N MET A 139 -1.59 5.91 -7.96
CA MET A 139 -2.66 6.53 -7.19
C MET A 139 -3.65 7.29 -8.09
N PRO A 140 -4.88 7.53 -7.62
CA PRO A 140 -5.88 8.28 -8.36
C PRO A 140 -5.49 9.75 -8.55
N ASP A 141 -6.04 10.39 -9.59
CA ASP A 141 -5.79 11.80 -9.89
C ASP A 141 -6.03 12.71 -8.68
N GLY A 142 -5.05 13.57 -8.39
CA GLY A 142 -5.10 14.57 -7.31
C GLY A 142 -4.76 14.03 -5.92
N VAL A 143 -4.49 12.73 -5.78
CA VAL A 143 -3.89 12.17 -4.56
C VAL A 143 -2.39 12.44 -4.57
N GLU A 144 -1.85 12.82 -3.41
CA GLU A 144 -0.43 13.10 -3.18
C GLU A 144 0.10 12.20 -2.06
N THR A 145 1.36 11.81 -2.14
CA THR A 145 2.08 11.16 -1.05
C THR A 145 2.58 12.19 -0.03
N VAL A 146 2.55 11.81 1.25
CA VAL A 146 2.98 12.67 2.36
C VAL A 146 3.83 11.85 3.33
N ALA A 147 5.06 12.29 3.57
CA ALA A 147 5.92 11.69 4.59
C ALA A 147 5.49 12.11 6.00
N PHE A 148 5.41 11.15 6.91
CA PHE A 148 5.21 11.37 8.34
C PHE A 148 6.55 11.36 9.11
N ASN A 149 6.53 11.85 10.36
CA ASN A 149 7.75 11.99 11.17
C ASN A 149 8.36 10.63 11.60
N ASP A 150 7.56 9.57 11.56
CA ASP A 150 8.00 8.21 11.86
C ASP A 150 8.61 7.51 10.62
N GLY A 151 8.69 8.20 9.48
CA GLY A 151 9.21 7.65 8.22
C GLY A 151 8.15 6.95 7.36
N SER A 152 6.92 6.79 7.86
CA SER A 152 5.82 6.22 7.09
C SER A 152 5.29 7.19 6.02
N ILE A 153 4.71 6.66 4.95
CA ILE A 153 4.14 7.45 3.85
C ILE A 153 2.62 7.32 3.85
N GLY A 154 1.93 8.44 4.01
CA GLY A 154 0.48 8.55 3.87
C GLY A 154 0.07 9.05 2.50
N PHE A 155 -1.24 9.00 2.27
CA PHE A 155 -1.87 9.54 1.06
C PHE A 155 -2.84 10.65 1.45
N ARG A 156 -2.77 11.77 0.73
CA ARG A 156 -3.58 12.97 0.97
C ARG A 156 -4.28 13.39 -0.32
N LEU A 157 -5.52 13.87 -0.19
CA LEU A 157 -6.25 14.53 -1.25
C LEU A 157 -6.64 15.93 -0.76
N ASP A 158 -6.11 16.96 -1.41
CA ASP A 158 -6.43 18.34 -1.09
C ASP A 158 -7.62 18.81 -1.90
N THR A 159 -8.64 19.33 -1.20
CA THR A 159 -9.73 20.05 -1.82
C THR A 159 -9.47 21.52 -1.60
N GLY A 160 -9.22 22.26 -2.69
CA GLY A 160 -9.05 23.71 -2.63
C GLY A 160 -10.09 24.35 -1.69
N ASP A 161 -9.66 25.36 -0.94
CA ASP A 161 -10.34 25.96 0.24
C ASP A 161 -9.84 25.46 1.62
N GLY A 162 -8.67 24.79 1.69
CA GLY A 162 -7.97 24.49 2.95
C GLY A 162 -8.38 23.17 3.62
N VAL A 163 -9.25 22.38 2.97
CA VAL A 163 -9.70 21.08 3.47
C VAL A 163 -8.87 19.96 2.84
N SER A 164 -8.21 19.17 3.67
CA SER A 164 -7.51 17.95 3.24
C SER A 164 -8.22 16.70 3.75
N ALA A 165 -8.19 15.64 2.95
CA ALA A 165 -8.50 14.30 3.39
C ALA A 165 -7.22 13.47 3.42
N ILE A 166 -7.06 12.65 4.47
CA ILE A 166 -5.97 11.69 4.64
C ILE A 166 -6.55 10.28 4.64
N SER A 167 -5.95 9.38 3.87
CA SER A 167 -6.32 7.96 3.85
C SER A 167 -5.80 7.25 5.11
N GLU A 168 -6.52 6.24 5.59
CA GLU A 168 -5.96 5.23 6.51
C GLU A 168 -4.94 4.32 5.82
N THR A 169 -4.87 4.38 4.49
CA THR A 169 -3.80 3.71 3.76
C THR A 169 -2.47 4.33 4.10
N VAL A 170 -1.52 3.50 4.50
CA VAL A 170 -0.18 3.92 4.88
C VAL A 170 0.82 2.90 4.38
N ILE A 171 1.91 3.39 3.79
CA ILE A 171 3.15 2.61 3.65
C ILE A 171 3.89 2.81 4.97
N SER A 172 4.17 1.71 5.67
CA SER A 172 4.82 1.71 6.98
C SER A 172 6.18 2.38 6.90
N ALA A 173 6.77 2.75 8.03
CA ALA A 173 8.16 3.17 8.06
C ALA A 173 9.06 2.07 7.46
N PRO A 174 10.10 2.43 6.69
CA PRO A 174 10.95 1.45 6.05
C PRO A 174 11.76 0.69 7.08
N TRP A 175 12.04 -0.56 6.78
CA TRP A 175 13.01 -1.37 7.50
C TRP A 175 13.83 -2.21 6.52
N ALA A 176 15.04 -2.56 6.95
CA ALA A 176 15.84 -3.58 6.31
C ALA A 176 16.56 -4.40 7.39
N VAL A 177 16.81 -5.66 7.12
CA VAL A 177 17.57 -6.57 7.99
C VAL A 177 18.66 -7.29 7.22
N ASP A 178 19.77 -7.60 7.89
CA ASP A 178 20.82 -8.48 7.38
C ASP A 178 20.50 -9.97 7.60
N GLU A 179 21.35 -10.88 7.07
CA GLU A 179 21.25 -12.33 7.30
C GLU A 179 21.19 -12.74 8.79
N GLY A 180 21.74 -11.91 9.68
CA GLY A 180 21.74 -12.12 11.13
C GLY A 180 20.48 -11.62 11.82
N GLY A 181 19.59 -10.94 11.09
CA GLY A 181 18.39 -10.32 11.62
C GLY A 181 18.59 -8.98 12.29
N ASN A 182 19.75 -8.35 12.10
CA ASN A 182 20.03 -7.04 12.64
C ASN A 182 19.39 -5.98 11.74
N LEU A 183 18.70 -5.01 12.37
CA LEU A 183 18.12 -3.89 11.65
C LEU A 183 19.19 -2.95 11.11
N LEU A 184 18.95 -2.48 9.89
CA LEU A 184 19.81 -1.53 9.20
C LEU A 184 19.18 -0.14 9.19
N ASP A 185 20.02 0.89 9.23
CA ASP A 185 19.56 2.28 9.12
C ASP A 185 18.96 2.50 7.72
N THR A 186 17.67 2.79 7.68
CA THR A 186 16.87 2.76 6.46
C THR A 186 15.89 3.93 6.44
N TRP A 187 15.75 4.58 5.28
CA TRP A 187 14.77 5.65 5.09
C TRP A 187 14.19 5.63 3.67
N TYR A 188 13.12 6.40 3.47
CA TYR A 188 12.53 6.62 2.16
C TYR A 188 12.85 8.00 1.61
N GLU A 189 12.99 8.08 0.30
CA GLU A 189 13.02 9.31 -0.49
C GLU A 189 11.89 9.28 -1.52
N ILE A 190 10.99 10.26 -1.47
CA ILE A 190 9.84 10.35 -2.40
C ILE A 190 10.28 11.14 -3.64
N SER A 191 9.88 10.68 -4.83
CA SER A 191 10.07 11.41 -6.09
C SER A 191 9.37 12.78 -6.07
N GLU A 192 9.81 13.71 -6.93
CA GLU A 192 9.20 15.05 -7.01
C GLU A 192 7.70 15.03 -7.35
N ASP A 193 7.26 14.03 -8.11
CA ASP A 193 5.86 13.84 -8.49
C ASP A 193 5.09 12.90 -7.56
N GLY A 194 5.74 12.36 -6.52
CA GLY A 194 5.14 11.46 -5.55
C GLY A 194 4.85 10.05 -6.04
N SER A 195 5.16 9.74 -7.30
CA SER A 195 4.81 8.47 -7.96
C SER A 195 5.84 7.35 -7.76
N SER A 196 7.02 7.65 -7.19
CA SER A 196 7.96 6.62 -6.79
C SER A 196 8.57 6.89 -5.41
N LEU A 197 8.97 5.80 -4.77
CA LEU A 197 9.56 5.76 -3.45
C LEU A 197 10.88 5.01 -3.56
N LYS A 198 11.98 5.69 -3.27
CA LYS A 198 13.28 5.07 -3.16
C LYS A 198 13.53 4.71 -1.70
N GLN A 199 13.76 3.45 -1.42
CA GLN A 199 14.26 2.99 -0.14
C GLN A 199 15.78 3.00 -0.17
N VAL A 200 16.39 3.67 0.81
CA VAL A 200 17.83 3.75 0.95
C VAL A 200 18.23 3.05 2.24
N VAL A 201 19.14 2.09 2.12
CA VAL A 201 19.66 1.29 3.23
C VAL A 201 21.15 1.62 3.39
N ASN A 202 21.58 1.97 4.60
CA ASN A 202 22.99 2.12 4.93
C ASN A 202 23.63 0.74 5.14
N THR A 203 24.59 0.38 4.27
CA THR A 203 25.23 -0.94 4.25
C THR A 203 26.73 -0.90 4.55
N GLN A 204 27.25 0.23 5.04
CA GLN A 204 28.69 0.45 5.27
C GLN A 204 29.38 -0.62 6.13
N GLU A 205 28.66 -1.23 7.06
CA GLU A 205 29.18 -2.22 8.02
C GLU A 205 28.64 -3.64 7.76
N VAL A 206 27.99 -3.88 6.61
CA VAL A 206 27.27 -5.12 6.31
C VAL A 206 27.78 -5.74 5.00
N GLU A 207 27.82 -7.07 4.97
CA GLU A 207 28.16 -7.89 3.80
C GLU A 207 27.19 -9.07 3.75
N GLY A 208 26.75 -9.46 2.56
CA GLY A 208 25.83 -10.59 2.37
C GLY A 208 24.41 -10.17 1.99
N GLU A 209 23.45 -11.07 2.16
CA GLU A 209 22.06 -10.82 1.79
C GLU A 209 21.38 -9.88 2.80
N ILE A 210 20.65 -8.89 2.28
CA ILE A 210 19.74 -8.06 3.07
C ILE A 210 18.32 -8.23 2.55
N VAL A 211 17.33 -8.09 3.43
CA VAL A 211 15.90 -8.05 3.07
C VAL A 211 15.37 -6.66 3.38
N LEU A 212 14.68 -6.06 2.43
CA LEU A 212 14.10 -4.72 2.52
C LEU A 212 12.64 -4.69 2.05
N ASP A 213 11.89 -3.66 2.48
CA ASP A 213 10.42 -3.57 2.34
C ASP A 213 9.86 -2.32 1.64
N PRO A 214 8.65 -2.44 1.09
CA PRO A 214 7.58 -1.70 1.76
C PRO A 214 6.41 -2.59 2.23
N ARG A 215 5.97 -2.37 3.47
CA ARG A 215 4.69 -2.86 4.00
C ARG A 215 3.59 -1.81 3.88
N VAL A 216 2.55 -2.12 3.11
CA VAL A 216 1.37 -1.28 2.89
C VAL A 216 0.16 -1.82 3.66
N THR A 217 -0.49 -0.97 4.45
CA THR A 217 -1.75 -1.31 5.11
C THR A 217 -2.91 -0.57 4.43
N TYR A 218 -3.90 -1.30 3.92
CA TYR A 218 -5.03 -0.75 3.17
C TYR A 218 -6.25 -0.51 4.06
N GLY A 219 -6.36 0.71 4.58
CA GLY A 219 -7.51 1.13 5.36
C GLY A 219 -8.68 1.69 4.55
N ARG A 220 -9.93 1.49 5.01
CA ARG A 220 -11.10 2.21 4.45
C ARG A 220 -11.46 3.49 5.21
N GLY A 221 -10.76 3.85 6.29
CA GLY A 221 -11.02 5.13 6.93
C GLY A 221 -10.46 6.27 6.10
N VAL A 222 -11.27 7.30 5.92
CA VAL A 222 -10.80 8.61 5.46
C VAL A 222 -10.96 9.57 6.61
N TYR A 223 -9.91 10.31 6.89
CA TYR A 223 -9.90 11.37 7.88
C TYR A 223 -9.93 12.71 7.20
N TYR A 224 -10.87 13.54 7.60
CA TYR A 224 -10.97 14.92 7.13
C TYR A 224 -10.35 15.81 8.19
N ASN A 225 -9.37 16.63 7.78
CA ASN A 225 -8.67 17.55 8.66
C ASN A 225 -9.00 19.00 8.29
N TRP A 226 -9.31 19.82 9.29
CA TRP A 226 -9.64 21.23 9.11
C TRP A 226 -9.09 22.06 10.27
N TYR A 227 -8.71 23.30 9.99
CA TYR A 227 -8.56 24.28 11.05
C TYR A 227 -9.93 24.62 11.64
N GLY A 228 -9.96 24.99 12.93
CA GLY A 228 -11.21 25.31 13.60
C GLY A 228 -11.97 26.46 12.94
N GLY A 229 -11.28 27.41 12.28
CA GLY A 229 -11.95 28.49 11.55
C GLY A 229 -12.83 27.94 10.41
N GLU A 230 -12.30 26.97 9.66
CA GLU A 230 -12.99 26.28 8.56
C GLU A 230 -14.11 25.40 9.11
N LEU A 231 -13.84 24.66 10.18
CA LEU A 231 -14.84 23.81 10.83
C LEU A 231 -15.99 24.61 11.43
N ARG A 232 -15.71 25.80 11.99
CA ARG A 232 -16.72 26.73 12.49
C ARG A 232 -17.57 27.26 11.34
N ALA A 233 -16.96 27.62 10.22
CA ALA A 233 -17.67 28.04 9.02
C ALA A 233 -18.59 26.93 8.50
N LEU A 234 -18.10 25.68 8.44
CA LEU A 234 -18.90 24.51 8.07
C LEU A 234 -20.09 24.30 9.02
N LYS A 235 -19.84 24.34 10.34
CA LYS A 235 -20.90 24.20 11.35
C LYS A 235 -21.94 25.31 11.26
N ALA A 236 -21.51 26.55 11.02
CA ALA A 236 -22.38 27.72 10.85
C ALA A 236 -23.19 27.70 9.54
N ALA A 237 -22.59 27.20 8.45
CA ALA A 237 -23.25 27.03 7.16
C ALA A 237 -24.37 25.96 7.20
N GLY A 238 -24.39 25.16 8.25
CA GLY A 238 -25.61 24.68 8.86
C GLY A 238 -26.03 23.28 8.44
N THR A 239 -26.65 22.61 9.41
CA THR A 239 -27.26 21.29 9.30
C THR A 239 -28.31 21.17 8.18
N GLY A 240 -28.95 22.27 7.80
CA GLY A 240 -29.87 22.33 6.66
C GLY A 240 -29.17 22.16 5.31
N SER A 241 -27.98 22.71 5.13
CA SER A 241 -27.19 22.59 3.91
C SER A 241 -26.58 21.19 3.75
N LEU A 242 -26.13 20.58 4.85
CA LEU A 242 -25.73 19.16 4.88
C LEU A 242 -26.93 18.23 4.61
N ALA A 243 -28.10 18.52 5.15
CA ALA A 243 -29.33 17.75 4.84
C ALA A 243 -29.74 17.87 3.36
N LEU A 244 -29.53 19.04 2.74
CA LEU A 244 -29.71 19.21 1.30
C LEU A 244 -28.66 18.42 0.51
N ALA A 245 -27.38 18.43 0.91
CA ALA A 245 -26.33 17.61 0.29
C ALA A 245 -26.66 16.11 0.34
N VAL A 246 -27.21 15.62 1.47
CA VAL A 246 -27.74 14.26 1.62
C VAL A 246 -28.85 13.98 0.61
N GLY A 247 -29.80 14.92 0.45
CA GLY A 247 -30.95 14.77 -0.45
C GLY A 247 -30.61 14.89 -1.94
N TYR A 248 -29.61 15.70 -2.30
CA TYR A 248 -29.16 15.89 -3.68
C TYR A 248 -28.31 14.71 -4.19
N GLY A 249 -27.66 13.98 -3.29
CA GLY A 249 -26.74 12.89 -3.64
C GLY A 249 -25.52 13.39 -4.43
N CYS A 250 -24.60 12.47 -4.70
CA CYS A 250 -23.30 12.79 -5.30
C CYS A 250 -23.36 13.36 -6.71
N ALA A 251 -24.45 13.10 -7.44
CA ALA A 251 -24.66 13.61 -8.79
C ALA A 251 -24.98 15.12 -8.87
N LYS A 252 -25.35 15.78 -7.76
CA LYS A 252 -25.83 17.18 -7.77
C LYS A 252 -25.11 18.09 -6.78
N VAL A 253 -24.00 17.64 -6.19
CA VAL A 253 -23.19 18.39 -5.21
C VAL A 253 -22.74 19.76 -5.74
N GLY A 254 -22.39 19.87 -7.03
CA GLY A 254 -21.99 21.14 -7.65
C GLY A 254 -23.08 22.23 -7.66
N ASN A 255 -24.34 21.91 -7.31
CA ASN A 255 -25.43 22.89 -7.20
C ASN A 255 -25.57 23.50 -5.79
N LEU A 256 -24.73 23.09 -4.83
CA LEU A 256 -24.74 23.66 -3.49
C LEU A 256 -24.16 25.08 -3.51
N ARG A 257 -24.72 25.96 -2.68
CA ARG A 257 -24.41 27.41 -2.72
C ARG A 257 -23.12 27.82 -2.00
N HIS A 258 -22.57 26.94 -1.16
CA HIS A 258 -21.42 27.29 -0.31
C HIS A 258 -20.19 26.49 -0.75
N PRO A 259 -19.08 27.14 -1.17
CA PRO A 259 -17.91 26.48 -1.75
C PRO A 259 -17.31 25.41 -0.82
N ALA A 260 -17.12 25.73 0.47
CA ALA A 260 -16.67 24.75 1.46
C ALA A 260 -17.60 23.52 1.60
N ILE A 261 -18.91 23.67 1.40
CA ILE A 261 -19.85 22.53 1.43
C ILE A 261 -19.76 21.73 0.13
N VAL A 262 -19.59 22.39 -1.01
CA VAL A 262 -19.36 21.72 -2.29
C VAL A 262 -18.08 20.87 -2.22
N ALA A 263 -16.99 21.42 -1.66
CA ALA A 263 -15.74 20.70 -1.46
C ALA A 263 -15.93 19.47 -0.57
N ILE A 264 -16.53 19.63 0.62
CA ILE A 264 -16.72 18.54 1.58
C ILE A 264 -17.72 17.49 1.08
N ALA A 265 -18.86 17.90 0.53
CA ALA A 265 -19.85 16.98 0.00
C ALA A 265 -19.31 16.27 -1.27
N GLY A 266 -18.48 16.94 -2.07
CA GLY A 266 -17.86 16.37 -3.25
C GLY A 266 -16.85 15.30 -2.87
N LEU A 267 -15.99 15.62 -1.91
CA LEU A 267 -15.01 14.68 -1.37
C LEU A 267 -15.69 13.50 -0.69
N LEU A 268 -16.69 13.72 0.16
CA LEU A 268 -17.48 12.63 0.79
C LEU A 268 -18.19 11.75 -0.23
N CYS A 269 -18.55 12.31 -1.37
CA CYS A 269 -19.15 11.59 -2.46
C CYS A 269 -18.16 10.75 -3.27
N LEU A 270 -16.93 11.24 -3.43
CA LEU A 270 -15.82 10.49 -4.00
C LEU A 270 -15.38 9.36 -3.07
N THR A 271 -15.31 9.63 -1.76
CA THR A 271 -14.64 8.72 -0.82
C THR A 271 -15.55 7.75 -0.08
N ALA A 272 -16.79 8.16 0.20
CA ALA A 272 -17.69 7.40 1.06
C ALA A 272 -18.98 6.97 0.37
N GLY A 273 -19.30 7.57 -0.79
CA GLY A 273 -20.42 7.20 -1.66
C GLY A 273 -21.80 7.07 -0.99
N SER A 274 -21.99 7.62 0.22
CA SER A 274 -23.14 7.28 1.05
C SER A 274 -23.69 8.45 1.87
N THR A 275 -25.02 8.54 1.89
CA THR A 275 -25.81 9.46 2.72
C THR A 275 -25.56 9.28 4.23
N VAL A 276 -25.08 8.09 4.64
CA VAL A 276 -24.68 7.75 6.01
C VAL A 276 -23.47 8.56 6.47
N ALA A 277 -22.49 8.78 5.59
CA ALA A 277 -21.30 9.59 5.90
C ALA A 277 -21.66 11.05 6.19
N LEU A 278 -22.58 11.62 5.41
CA LEU A 278 -23.07 12.98 5.64
C LEU A 278 -23.89 13.11 6.93
N TRP A 279 -24.69 12.09 7.27
CA TRP A 279 -25.46 12.08 8.52
C TRP A 279 -24.57 11.95 9.76
N SER A 280 -23.54 11.10 9.71
CA SER A 280 -22.55 10.98 10.79
C SER A 280 -21.73 12.26 10.95
N LEU A 281 -21.31 12.91 9.85
CA LEU A 281 -20.66 14.23 9.91
C LEU A 281 -21.57 15.26 10.58
N LYS A 282 -22.85 15.33 10.18
CA LYS A 282 -23.82 16.23 10.81
C LYS A 282 -23.90 15.97 12.32
N THR A 283 -24.01 14.71 12.72
CA THR A 283 -24.07 14.33 14.14
C THR A 283 -22.80 14.73 14.88
N ALA A 284 -21.63 14.52 14.27
CA ALA A 284 -20.34 14.89 14.82
C ALA A 284 -20.18 16.40 15.01
N LEU A 285 -20.65 17.19 14.04
CA LEU A 285 -20.69 18.65 14.14
C LEU A 285 -21.65 19.12 15.25
N ASP A 286 -22.82 18.50 15.37
CA ASP A 286 -23.81 18.83 16.41
C ASP A 286 -23.23 18.56 17.82
N ASN A 287 -22.44 17.49 17.98
CA ASN A 287 -21.77 17.13 19.23
C ASN A 287 -20.60 18.07 19.61
N LEU A 288 -19.98 18.76 18.64
CA LEU A 288 -18.80 19.58 18.88
C LEU A 288 -19.15 20.95 19.47
N ARG A 289 -19.03 21.15 20.79
CA ARG A 289 -19.52 22.37 21.47
C ARG A 289 -18.65 23.61 21.26
N ASN A 290 -17.34 23.47 21.37
CA ASN A 290 -16.39 24.59 21.28
C ASN A 290 -15.40 24.34 20.14
N ILE A 291 -15.27 25.32 19.25
CA ILE A 291 -14.33 25.29 18.13
C ILE A 291 -13.35 26.45 18.34
N ASN A 292 -12.05 26.18 18.27
CA ASN A 292 -10.98 27.16 18.38
C ASN A 292 -10.27 27.30 17.03
N ASP A 293 -10.15 28.52 16.51
CA ASP A 293 -9.81 28.71 15.10
C ASP A 293 -8.41 28.18 14.72
N GLY A 294 -7.44 28.27 15.64
CA GLY A 294 -6.07 27.78 15.43
C GLY A 294 -5.83 26.31 15.79
N THR A 295 -6.88 25.55 16.15
CA THR A 295 -6.76 24.12 16.48
C THR A 295 -7.08 23.28 15.24
N CYS A 296 -6.30 22.22 15.00
CA CYS A 296 -6.58 21.25 13.96
C CYS A 296 -7.56 20.19 14.47
N TYR A 297 -8.62 19.95 13.70
CA TYR A 297 -9.67 19.00 14.01
C TYR A 297 -9.69 17.91 12.95
N GLN A 298 -9.88 16.67 13.39
CA GLN A 298 -9.97 15.50 12.55
C GLN A 298 -11.31 14.80 12.74
N TRP A 299 -11.95 14.47 11.63
CA TRP A 299 -13.16 13.66 11.60
C TRP A 299 -12.95 12.41 10.74
N LYS A 300 -13.18 11.23 11.33
CA LYS A 300 -13.20 9.98 10.60
C LYS A 300 -14.56 9.81 9.91
N VAL A 301 -14.58 9.52 8.61
CA VAL A 301 -15.81 9.22 7.88
C VAL A 301 -16.62 8.14 8.60
N GLY A 302 -17.90 8.43 8.87
CA GLY A 302 -18.79 7.52 9.59
C GLY A 302 -18.78 7.68 11.11
N SER A 303 -17.85 8.45 11.68
CA SER A 303 -17.79 8.75 13.11
C SER A 303 -18.84 9.80 13.50
N ASN A 304 -19.41 9.67 14.70
CA ASN A 304 -20.26 10.70 15.30
C ASN A 304 -19.48 11.67 16.20
N GLU A 305 -18.14 11.65 16.10
CA GLU A 305 -17.22 12.45 16.91
C GLU A 305 -16.13 13.07 16.04
N ILE A 306 -15.75 14.31 16.38
CA ILE A 306 -14.61 15.05 15.83
C ILE A 306 -13.58 15.20 16.94
N LYS A 307 -12.33 14.83 16.68
CA LYS A 307 -11.22 14.91 17.64
C LYS A 307 -10.29 16.07 17.29
N THR A 308 -9.56 16.56 18.27
CA THR A 308 -8.44 17.49 18.06
C THR A 308 -7.16 16.71 17.82
N VAL A 309 -6.37 17.10 16.83
CA VAL A 309 -5.09 16.45 16.47
C VAL A 309 -3.97 17.48 16.32
N SER A 310 -2.72 17.04 16.20
CA SER A 310 -1.60 17.93 15.90
C SER A 310 -1.81 18.62 14.55
N ALA A 311 -1.55 19.93 14.46
CA ALA A 311 -1.68 20.63 13.19
C ALA A 311 -0.66 20.13 12.16
N ARG A 312 0.59 19.96 12.56
CA ARG A 312 1.66 19.39 11.73
C ARG A 312 1.35 17.93 11.38
N GLY A 313 1.51 17.59 10.10
CA GLY A 313 1.14 16.29 9.51
C GLY A 313 -0.35 16.10 9.22
N ASN A 314 -1.23 17.01 9.65
CA ASN A 314 -2.68 16.93 9.39
C ASN A 314 -3.18 18.17 8.64
N CYS A 315 -3.40 19.29 9.35
CA CYS A 315 -3.87 20.55 8.78
C CYS A 315 -2.72 21.43 8.23
N SER A 316 -1.48 21.11 8.57
CA SER A 316 -0.26 21.68 8.01
C SER A 316 0.61 20.53 7.54
N PRO A 317 1.18 20.57 6.34
CA PRO A 317 2.34 19.74 6.02
C PRO A 317 3.47 19.98 7.04
#